data_AF-A0A1G2UTS5-F1
#
_entry.id   AF-A0A1G2UTS5-F1
#
_cell.length_a   1.000
_cell.length_b   1.000
_cell.length_c   1.000
_cell.angle_alpha   90.00
_cell.angle_beta   90.00
_cell.angle_gamma   90.00
#
_symmetry.space_group_name_H-M   'P 1'
#
loop_
_entity.id
_entity.type
_entity.pdbx_description
1 polymer ?
#
loop_
_entity_poly.entity_id
_entity_poly.type
_entity_poly.pdbx_seq_one_letter_code
_entity_poly.pdbx_strand_id
1 'polypeptide(L)'
;MSNILSKDIIKEWGLGTLPEAKQLEIVERMGRLLYQALLVRALDILSEKEQVEFDLLLDEDTTTPQDVLKFLESKIPTFDILLAEEKQKLKEDLLVPVA
;
A
#
# COMPACT_ATOMS: atom_id res chain seq x y z
N MET A 1 8.32 4.73 -7.25
CA MET A 1 7.24 4.77 -6.24
C MET A 1 7.90 4.67 -4.87
N SER A 2 7.51 5.52 -3.92
CA SER A 2 7.97 5.38 -2.54
C SER A 2 7.64 3.99 -2.03
N ASN A 3 8.65 3.30 -1.52
CA ASN A 3 8.59 1.89 -1.15
C ASN A 3 7.75 1.73 0.13
N ILE A 4 6.42 1.68 0.00
CA ILE A 4 5.51 1.30 1.10
C ILE A 4 5.79 -0.11 1.62
N LEU A 5 6.45 -0.92 0.78
CA LEU A 5 7.08 -2.18 1.14
C LEU A 5 8.58 -1.93 1.40
N SER A 6 9.07 -2.36 2.55
CA SER A 6 10.49 -2.31 2.87
C SER A 6 11.29 -3.25 1.95
N LYS A 7 12.60 -3.01 1.82
CA LYS A 7 13.49 -3.98 1.12
C LYS A 7 13.52 -5.35 1.81
N ASP A 8 13.21 -5.38 3.10
CA ASP A 8 13.15 -6.61 3.90
C ASP A 8 12.02 -7.55 3.46
N ILE A 9 11.02 -7.04 2.72
CA ILE A 9 9.90 -7.82 2.20
C ILE A 9 10.37 -9.02 1.35
N ILE A 10 11.49 -8.87 0.63
CA ILE A 10 12.06 -9.95 -0.19
C ILE A 10 12.43 -11.15 0.68
N LYS A 11 13.00 -10.89 1.86
CA LYS A 11 13.38 -11.92 2.82
C LYS A 11 12.16 -12.44 3.57
N GLU A 12 11.32 -11.54 4.08
CA GLU A 12 10.15 -11.87 4.89
C GLU A 12 9.11 -12.73 4.14
N TRP A 13 9.01 -12.55 2.83
CA TRP A 13 8.04 -13.23 1.97
C TRP A 13 8.68 -14.36 1.15
N GLY A 14 9.94 -14.71 1.44
CA GLY A 14 10.62 -15.84 0.83
C GLY A 14 10.97 -15.67 -0.66
N LEU A 15 11.01 -14.43 -1.16
CA LEU A 15 11.31 -14.12 -2.57
C LEU A 15 12.80 -14.18 -2.90
N GLY A 16 13.67 -14.29 -1.89
CA GLY A 16 15.13 -14.26 -2.05
C GLY A 16 15.72 -15.35 -2.94
N THR A 17 14.97 -16.41 -3.25
CA THR A 17 15.40 -17.48 -4.18
C THR A 17 15.18 -17.12 -5.65
N LEU A 18 14.42 -16.06 -5.93
CA LEU A 18 14.16 -15.59 -7.30
C LEU A 18 15.33 -14.76 -7.82
N PRO A 19 15.52 -14.66 -9.15
CA PRO A 19 16.45 -13.69 -9.73
C PRO A 19 16.12 -12.25 -9.33
N GLU A 20 17.13 -11.39 -9.13
CA GLU A 20 16.95 -10.00 -8.65
C GLU A 20 15.94 -9.20 -9.47
N ALA A 21 15.98 -9.32 -10.81
CA ALA A 21 15.02 -8.64 -11.68
C ALA A 21 13.56 -9.05 -11.39
N LYS A 22 13.33 -10.34 -11.11
CA LYS A 22 12.00 -10.85 -10.73
C LYS A 22 11.62 -10.45 -9.31
N GLN A 23 12.57 -10.38 -8.38
CA GLN A 23 12.30 -9.87 -7.03
C GLN A 23 11.81 -8.43 -7.11
N LEU A 24 12.50 -7.57 -7.87
CA LEU A 24 12.10 -6.17 -8.04
C LEU A 24 10.72 -6.04 -8.68
N GLU A 25 10.47 -6.76 -9.78
CA GLU A 25 9.17 -6.76 -10.46
C GLU A 25 8.02 -7.15 -9.52
N ILE A 26 8.21 -8.21 -8.74
CA ILE A 26 7.21 -8.70 -7.78
C ILE A 26 7.01 -7.68 -6.66
N VAL A 27 8.08 -7.11 -6.09
CA VAL A 27 7.99 -6.07 -5.06
C VAL A 27 7.23 -4.85 -5.56
N GLU A 28 7.52 -4.39 -6.79
CA GLU A 28 6.79 -3.26 -7.38
C GLU A 28 5.32 -3.58 -7.59
N ARG A 29 4.99 -4.78 -8.08
CA ARG A 29 3.61 -5.20 -8.28
C ARG A 29 2.85 -5.29 -6.95
N MET A 30 3.46 -5.87 -5.92
CA MET A 30 2.88 -5.97 -4.58
C MET A 30 2.71 -4.58 -3.96
N GLY A 31 3.66 -3.67 -4.17
CA GLY A 31 3.55 -2.28 -3.74
C GLY A 31 2.35 -1.56 -4.36
N ARG A 32 2.07 -1.80 -5.64
CA ARG A 32 0.86 -1.26 -6.29
C ARG A 32 -0.44 -1.83 -5.71
N LEU A 33 -0.49 -3.15 -5.49
CA LEU A 33 -1.67 -3.81 -4.92
C LEU A 33 -1.93 -3.31 -3.49
N LEU A 34 -0.88 -3.23 -2.67
CA LEU A 34 -0.99 -2.71 -1.32
C LEU A 34 -1.46 -1.25 -1.34
N TYR A 35 -0.89 -0.41 -2.20
CA TYR A 35 -1.32 0.98 -2.34
C TYR A 35 -2.82 1.08 -2.66
N GLN A 36 -3.30 0.30 -3.63
CA GLN A 36 -4.72 0.28 -3.99
C GLN A 36 -5.61 -0.18 -2.83
N ALA A 37 -5.21 -1.21 -2.09
CA ALA A 37 -5.96 -1.69 -0.92
C ALA A 37 -6.07 -0.62 0.17
N LEU A 38 -4.98 0.13 0.42
CA LEU A 38 -4.99 1.25 1.36
C LEU A 38 -5.95 2.35 0.94
N LEU A 39 -6.01 2.69 -0.35
CA LEU A 39 -6.94 3.71 -0.84
C LEU A 39 -8.40 3.31 -0.58
N VAL A 40 -8.77 2.08 -0.96
CA VAL A 40 -10.13 1.57 -0.76
C VAL A 40 -10.49 1.59 0.72
N ARG A 41 -9.61 1.07 1.58
CA ARG A 41 -9.89 1.00 3.02
C ARG A 41 -9.89 2.37 3.70
N ALA A 42 -9.11 3.32 3.19
CA ALA A 42 -9.13 4.68 3.67
C ALA A 42 -10.50 5.34 3.43
N LEU A 43 -11.14 5.10 2.28
CA LEU A 43 -12.47 5.66 1.98
C LEU A 43 -13.53 5.25 3.02
N ASP A 44 -13.45 4.03 3.55
CA ASP A 44 -14.36 3.54 4.60
C ASP A 44 -14.15 4.23 5.96
N ILE A 45 -12.99 4.88 6.16
CA ILE A 45 -12.58 5.49 7.44
C ILE A 45 -12.71 7.00 7.40
N LEU A 46 -12.38 7.62 6.27
CA LEU A 46 -12.45 9.07 6.09
C LEU A 46 -13.91 9.53 6.22
N SER A 47 -14.11 10.64 6.94
CA SER A 47 -15.41 11.32 6.94
C SER A 47 -15.75 11.88 5.55
N GLU A 48 -17.02 12.18 5.29
CA GLU A 48 -17.45 12.78 4.01
C GLU A 48 -16.63 14.02 3.64
N LYS A 49 -16.33 14.88 4.63
CA LYS A 49 -15.51 16.07 4.40
C LYS A 49 -14.08 15.71 3.97
N GLU A 50 -13.49 14.72 4.62
CA GLU A 50 -12.12 14.28 4.32
C GLU A 50 -12.05 13.51 3.00
N GLN A 51 -13.12 12.82 2.59
CA GLN A 51 -13.23 12.22 1.26
C GLN A 51 -13.24 13.29 0.17
N VAL A 52 -13.94 14.41 0.37
CA VAL A 52 -13.88 15.55 -0.57
C VAL A 52 -12.48 16.15 -0.64
N GLU A 53 -11.80 16.34 0.50
CA GLU A 53 -10.41 16.79 0.52
C GLU A 53 -9.48 15.78 -0.19
N PHE A 54 -9.77 14.49 -0.08
CA PHE A 54 -9.02 13.43 -0.73
C PHE A 54 -9.23 13.42 -2.24
N ASP A 55 -10.46 13.57 -2.72
CA ASP A 55 -10.78 13.67 -4.15
C ASP A 55 -10.07 14.87 -4.79
N LEU A 56 -10.09 16.04 -4.13
CA LEU A 56 -9.39 17.22 -4.59
C LEU A 56 -7.88 17.01 -4.70
N LEU A 57 -7.28 16.28 -3.74
CA LEU A 57 -5.87 15.92 -3.81
C LEU A 57 -5.59 15.02 -5.02
N LEU A 58 -6.46 14.05 -5.32
CA LEU A 58 -6.29 13.14 -6.44
C LEU A 58 -6.46 13.81 -7.82
N ASP A 59 -7.22 14.90 -7.88
CA ASP A 59 -7.43 15.69 -9.11
C ASP A 59 -6.23 16.58 -9.49
N GLU A 60 -5.25 16.77 -8.60
CA GLU A 60 -4.05 17.54 -8.94
C GLU A 60 -3.07 16.72 -9.80
N ASP A 61 -2.73 17.23 -10.99
CA ASP A 61 -1.77 16.58 -11.92
C ASP A 61 -0.38 16.30 -11.31
N THR A 62 -0.03 17.03 -10.25
CA THR A 62 1.26 16.90 -9.56
C THR A 62 1.25 15.91 -8.40
N THR A 63 0.09 15.38 -8.02
CA THR A 63 -0.05 14.50 -6.85
C THR A 63 0.72 13.21 -7.05
N THR A 64 1.64 12.95 -6.13
CA THR A 64 2.39 11.69 -6.10
C THR A 64 1.75 10.70 -5.13
N PRO A 65 2.02 9.39 -5.28
CA PRO A 65 1.60 8.39 -4.28
C PRO A 65 2.09 8.71 -2.86
N GLN A 66 3.23 9.40 -2.73
CA GLN A 66 3.74 9.78 -1.41
C GLN A 66 2.89 10.86 -0.75
N ASP A 67 2.37 11.80 -1.55
CA ASP A 67 1.53 12.90 -1.05
C ASP A 67 0.19 12.35 -0.57
N VAL A 68 -0.38 11.41 -1.34
CA VAL A 68 -1.57 10.65 -0.94
C VAL A 68 -1.35 9.92 0.39
N LEU A 69 -0.24 9.18 0.53
CA LEU A 69 0.02 8.44 1.77
C LEU A 69 0.19 9.37 2.97
N LYS A 70 0.88 10.51 2.81
CA LYS A 70 1.02 11.50 3.87
C LYS A 70 -0.32 12.11 4.26
N PHE A 71 -1.19 12.36 3.29
CA PHE A 71 -2.54 12.83 3.55
C PHE A 71 -3.30 11.79 4.38
N LEU A 72 -3.31 10.53 3.95
CA LEU A 72 -3.98 9.45 4.68
C LEU A 72 -3.42 9.27 6.10
N GLU A 73 -2.10 9.31 6.27
CA GLU A 73 -1.44 9.26 7.57
C GLU A 73 -1.84 10.43 8.48
N SER A 74 -2.04 11.62 7.91
CA SER A 74 -2.49 12.80 8.67
C SER A 74 -3.96 12.75 9.09
N LYS A 75 -4.80 11.99 8.37
CA LYS A 75 -6.25 11.88 8.60
C LYS A 75 -6.64 10.64 9.40
N ILE A 76 -5.87 9.57 9.30
CA ILE A 76 -6.14 8.28 9.93
C ILE A 76 -5.13 8.08 11.07
N PRO A 77 -5.47 8.35 12.34
CA PRO A 77 -4.52 8.24 13.46
C PRO A 77 -3.89 6.84 13.62
N THR A 78 -4.57 5.81 13.12
CA THR A 78 -4.14 4.42 13.15
C THR A 78 -3.58 3.93 11.82
N PHE A 79 -3.11 4.83 10.95
CA PHE A 79 -2.66 4.49 9.60
C PHE A 79 -1.59 3.39 9.58
N ASP A 80 -0.63 3.41 10.51
CA ASP A 80 0.40 2.37 10.61
C ASP A 80 -0.18 0.97 10.88
N ILE A 81 -1.24 0.89 11.68
CA ILE A 81 -1.94 -0.37 11.96
C ILE A 81 -2.66 -0.83 10.69
N LEU A 82 -3.38 0.07 10.03
CA LEU A 82 -4.05 -0.22 8.76
C LEU A 82 -3.05 -0.69 7.69
N LEU A 83 -1.87 -0.07 7.61
CA LEU A 83 -0.80 -0.48 6.70
C LEU A 83 -0.28 -1.88 7.03
N ALA A 84 -0.05 -2.19 8.30
CA ALA A 84 0.41 -3.50 8.74
C ALA A 84 -0.63 -4.59 8.43
N GLU A 85 -1.91 -4.31 8.65
CA GLU A 85 -3.01 -5.23 8.34
C GLU A 85 -3.15 -5.49 6.85
N GLU A 86 -3.13 -4.45 6.00
CA GLU A 86 -3.19 -4.64 4.54
C GLU A 86 -1.95 -5.36 4.01
N LYS A 87 -0.77 -5.14 4.59
CA LYS A 87 0.44 -5.93 4.28
C LYS A 87 0.24 -7.40 4.61
N GLN A 88 -0.33 -7.71 5.77
CA GLN A 88 -0.57 -9.08 6.20
C GLN A 88 -1.61 -9.78 5.31
N LYS A 89 -2.72 -9.10 5.00
CA LYS A 89 -3.74 -9.63 4.08
C LYS A 89 -3.17 -9.91 2.69
N LEU A 90 -2.42 -8.95 2.13
CA LEU A 90 -1.79 -9.14 0.82
C LEU A 90 -0.81 -10.32 0.83
N LYS A 91 -0.06 -10.49 1.92
CA LYS A 91 0.82 -11.66 2.09
C LYS A 91 0.02 -12.96 2.09
N GLU A 92 -1.10 -13.00 2.81
CA GLU A 92 -1.98 -14.16 2.87
C GLU A 92 -2.56 -14.50 1.50
N ASP A 93 -3.11 -13.51 0.79
CA ASP A 93 -3.71 -13.69 -0.54
C ASP A 93 -2.72 -14.19 -1.60
N LEU A 94 -1.46 -13.77 -1.49
CA LEU A 94 -0.43 -14.10 -2.49
C LEU A 94 0.36 -15.37 -2.18
N LEU A 95 0.55 -15.71 -0.90
CA LEU A 95 1.48 -16.76 -0.47
C LEU A 95 0.81 -17.94 0.24
N VAL A 96 -0.47 -17.84 0.64
CA VAL A 96 -1.20 -19.01 1.15
C VAL A 96 -1.61 -19.86 -0.05
N PRO A 97 -1.27 -21.16 -0.08
CA PRO A 97 -1.75 -22.04 -1.13
C PRO A 97 -3.28 -22.09 -1.05
N VAL A 98 -3.96 -21.90 -2.19
CA VAL A 98 -5.36 -22.32 -2.31
C VAL A 98 -5.40 -23.81 -1.96
N ALA A 99 -6.04 -24.15 -0.84
CA ALA A 99 -6.16 -25.52 -0.34
C ALA A 99 -7.00 -26.39 -1.29
#